data_AF-A0A2P7S3F9-F1
#
_entry.id   AF-A0A2P7S3F9-F1
#
_cell.length_a   1.000
_cell.length_b   1.000
_cell.length_c   1.000
_cell.angle_alpha   90.00
_cell.angle_beta   90.00
_cell.angle_gamma   90.00
#
_symmetry.space_group_name_H-M   'P 1'
#
loop_
_entity.id
_entity.type
_entity.pdbx_description
1 polymer ?
#
loop_
_entity_poly.entity_id
_entity_poly.type
_entity_poly.pdbx_seq_one_letter_code
_entity_poly.pdbx_strand_id
1 'polypeptide(L)'
;MRKARGDRQYQAPLMSAFRDAFEARDAKDSRVRIVDGERVIEGRLPRQRRGDEPALKRDLSIDLVALLNTINLASTVPLETLHYVSDSVLNYGLPDITHLTSEEAGVDAIRDQLVHALSTYEPRIIADTIHVDKEVRTNEIDQRVQFTVSCEMACTPVDVPVTFVAELEVSSGKVNVMRLPT
;
A
#
# COMPACT_ATOMS: atom_id res chain seq x y z
N MET A 1 34.21 -10.31 4.23
CA MET A 1 33.89 -9.01 4.87
C MET A 1 32.66 -8.43 4.18
N ARG A 2 31.46 -8.52 4.79
CA ARG A 2 30.25 -7.87 4.26
C ARG A 2 30.36 -6.38 4.57
N LYS A 3 30.52 -5.55 3.54
CA LYS A 3 30.51 -4.09 3.65
C LYS A 3 29.17 -3.68 4.26
N ALA A 4 29.17 -2.96 5.39
CA ALA A 4 27.96 -2.40 5.95
C ALA A 4 27.25 -1.60 4.85
N ARG A 5 25.99 -1.97 4.56
CA ARG A 5 25.14 -1.32 3.56
C ARG A 5 24.98 0.12 4.04
N GLY A 6 25.77 1.05 3.48
CA GLY A 6 25.68 2.46 3.83
C GLY A 6 24.24 2.92 3.66
N ASP A 7 23.75 3.70 4.63
CA ASP A 7 22.35 4.08 4.73
C ASP A 7 21.93 4.81 3.45
N ARG A 8 21.25 4.07 2.57
CA ARG A 8 21.00 4.53 1.20
C ARG A 8 19.77 5.41 1.25
N GLN A 9 19.94 6.65 0.79
CA GLN A 9 18.89 7.64 0.85
C GLN A 9 18.11 7.66 -0.47
N TYR A 10 16.79 7.60 -0.36
CA TYR A 10 15.87 7.55 -1.48
C TYR A 10 15.02 8.82 -1.55
N GLN A 11 14.50 9.14 -2.73
CA GLN A 11 13.49 10.17 -2.86
C GLN A 11 12.17 9.70 -2.24
N ALA A 12 11.74 10.36 -1.18
CA ALA A 12 10.51 10.02 -0.48
C ALA A 12 9.25 10.58 -1.20
N PRO A 13 8.15 9.81 -1.25
CA PRO A 13 6.87 10.25 -1.76
C PRO A 13 6.35 11.53 -1.10
N LEU A 14 5.40 12.21 -1.75
CA LEU A 14 4.72 13.37 -1.17
C LEU A 14 4.05 13.03 0.17
N MET A 15 3.44 11.85 0.29
CA MET A 15 2.71 11.43 1.49
C MET A 15 3.61 11.31 2.73
N SER A 16 4.89 10.97 2.56
CA SER A 16 5.84 10.91 3.68
C SER A 16 5.96 12.24 4.41
N ALA A 17 5.92 13.38 3.68
CA ALA A 17 5.96 14.70 4.31
C ALA A 17 4.76 14.96 5.24
N PHE A 18 3.58 14.46 4.88
CA PHE A 18 2.38 14.58 5.72
C PHE A 18 2.42 13.62 6.90
N ARG A 19 2.97 12.41 6.73
CA ARG A 19 3.14 11.45 7.82
C ARG A 19 4.17 11.95 8.84
N ASP A 20 5.32 12.44 8.37
CA ASP A 20 6.36 13.03 9.23
C ASP A 20 5.82 14.22 10.03
N ALA A 21 5.04 15.09 9.37
CA ALA A 21 4.36 16.22 10.00
C ALA A 21 3.37 15.78 11.09
N PHE A 22 2.54 14.78 10.78
CA PHE A 22 1.58 14.19 11.71
C PHE A 22 2.26 13.56 12.93
N GLU A 23 3.33 12.79 12.71
CA GLU A 23 4.13 12.17 13.78
C GLU A 23 4.82 13.21 14.66
N ALA A 24 5.34 14.28 14.05
CA ALA A 24 5.91 15.42 14.75
C ALA A 24 4.85 16.27 15.48
N ARG A 25 3.54 16.00 15.27
CA ARG A 25 2.40 16.77 15.78
C ARG A 25 2.51 18.26 15.45
N ASP A 26 3.04 18.56 14.26
CA ASP A 26 3.42 19.92 13.85
C ASP A 26 2.22 20.86 13.64
N ALA A 27 1.01 20.32 13.51
CA ALA A 27 -0.22 21.10 13.43
C ALA A 27 -0.46 22.02 14.65
N LYS A 28 0.16 21.71 15.80
CA LYS A 28 0.07 22.52 17.02
C LYS A 28 1.17 23.58 17.11
N ASP A 29 2.13 23.55 16.20
CA ASP A 29 3.29 24.41 16.21
C ASP A 29 3.01 25.66 15.36
N SER A 30 2.68 26.76 16.03
CA SER A 30 2.57 28.09 15.42
C SER A 30 3.97 28.64 15.12
N ARG A 31 4.74 27.95 14.28
CA ARG A 31 6.06 28.40 13.80
C ARG A 31 5.99 29.63 12.88
N VAL A 32 4.84 30.28 12.79
CA VAL A 32 4.64 31.53 12.05
C VAL A 32 5.27 32.67 12.85
N ARG A 33 6.54 32.96 12.56
CA ARG A 33 7.18 34.18 13.04
C ARG A 33 6.74 35.33 12.15
N ILE A 34 6.13 36.35 12.75
CA ILE A 34 5.88 37.62 12.09
C ILE A 34 7.05 38.53 12.48
N VAL A 35 7.85 38.96 11.52
CA VAL A 35 8.94 39.93 11.72
C VAL A 35 8.58 41.16 10.88
N ASP A 36 8.56 42.34 11.50
CA ASP A 36 8.18 43.61 10.86
C ASP A 36 6.83 43.61 10.13
N GLY A 37 5.84 42.90 10.68
CA GLY A 37 4.49 42.82 10.10
C GLY A 37 4.38 41.89 8.89
N GLU A 38 5.50 41.35 8.40
CA GLU A 38 5.53 40.33 7.38
C GLU A 38 5.55 38.94 7.98
N ARG A 39 4.77 38.04 7.39
CA ARG A 39 4.75 36.64 7.76
C ARG A 39 6.01 35.97 7.21
N VAL A 40 7.02 35.80 8.06
CA VAL A 40 8.25 35.10 7.70
C VAL A 40 7.98 33.60 7.73
N ILE A 41 7.77 33.03 6.55
CA ILE A 41 7.83 31.58 6.36
C ILE A 41 9.31 31.25 6.20
N GLU A 42 9.99 30.92 7.31
CA GLU A 42 11.38 30.45 7.25
C GLU A 42 11.48 29.29 6.25
N GLY A 43 12.25 29.52 5.18
CA GLY A 43 12.82 28.53 4.28
C GLY A 43 12.06 27.23 4.10
N ARG A 44 10.93 27.24 3.38
CA ARG A 44 10.54 26.08 2.58
C ARG A 44 11.49 25.96 1.39
N LEU A 45 12.78 25.75 1.66
CA LEU A 45 13.59 24.99 0.72
C LEU A 45 12.78 23.70 0.45
N PRO A 46 12.65 23.23 -0.80
CA PRO A 46 12.17 21.89 -1.02
C PRO A 46 13.14 21.01 -0.25
N ARG A 47 12.75 20.57 0.96
CA ARG A 47 13.42 19.46 1.62
C ARG A 47 13.41 18.41 0.55
N GLN A 48 14.58 18.09 0.00
CA GLN A 48 14.69 16.90 -0.84
C GLN A 48 14.09 15.81 0.03
N ARG A 49 12.90 15.36 -0.35
CA ARG A 49 12.14 14.39 0.41
C ARG A 49 13.00 13.17 0.38
N ARG A 50 13.64 12.88 1.49
CA ARG A 50 14.70 11.91 1.58
C ARG A 50 14.30 10.95 2.69
N GLY A 51 14.06 9.71 2.32
CA GLY A 51 13.72 8.62 3.23
C GLY A 51 14.77 7.52 3.14
N ASP A 52 14.88 6.72 4.19
CA ASP A 52 15.58 5.45 4.15
C ASP A 52 14.65 4.34 3.60
N GLU A 53 15.22 3.20 3.26
CA GLU A 53 14.44 2.04 2.76
C GLU A 53 13.32 1.60 3.75
N PRO A 54 13.58 1.51 5.07
CA PRO A 54 12.56 1.14 6.04
C PRO A 54 11.37 2.12 6.11
N ALA A 55 11.60 3.43 6.07
CA ALA A 55 10.51 4.41 6.08
C ALA A 55 9.62 4.26 4.84
N LEU A 56 10.21 4.03 3.66
CA LEU A 56 9.45 3.81 2.43
C LEU A 56 8.61 2.54 2.49
N LYS A 57 9.19 1.43 2.97
CA LYS A 57 8.46 0.16 3.15
C LYS A 57 7.32 0.30 4.16
N ARG A 58 7.55 1.04 5.24
CA ARG A 58 6.52 1.34 6.25
C ARG A 58 5.38 2.16 5.65
N ASP A 59 5.69 3.23 4.93
CA ASP A 59 4.69 4.09 4.29
C ASP A 59 3.87 3.31 3.26
N LEU A 60 4.53 2.52 2.41
CA LEU A 60 3.87 1.61 1.48
C LEU A 60 2.92 0.67 2.22
N SER A 61 3.37 0.09 3.34
CA SER A 61 2.54 -0.85 4.07
C SER A 61 1.28 -0.25 4.67
N ILE A 62 1.30 1.01 5.10
CA ILE A 62 0.10 1.70 5.59
C ILE A 62 -0.92 1.83 4.46
N ASP A 63 -0.45 2.18 3.27
CA ASP A 63 -1.30 2.35 2.09
C ASP A 63 -1.84 1.00 1.57
N LEU A 64 -1.02 -0.06 1.61
CA LEU A 64 -1.48 -1.42 1.31
C LEU A 64 -2.54 -1.91 2.30
N VAL A 65 -2.38 -1.64 3.60
CA VAL A 65 -3.39 -2.00 4.60
C VAL A 65 -4.70 -1.27 4.33
N ALA A 66 -4.66 0.02 3.98
CA ALA A 66 -5.85 0.79 3.63
C ALA A 66 -6.53 0.25 2.37
N LEU A 67 -5.76 -0.09 1.33
CA LEU A 67 -6.28 -0.63 0.07
C LEU A 67 -6.95 -1.98 0.28
N LEU A 68 -6.23 -2.92 0.89
CA LEU A 68 -6.67 -4.30 0.99
C LEU A 68 -7.81 -4.48 2.00
N ASN A 69 -7.99 -3.56 2.96
CA ASN A 69 -9.11 -3.60 3.91
C ASN A 69 -10.33 -2.77 3.48
N THR A 70 -10.34 -2.23 2.27
CA THR A 70 -11.49 -1.50 1.74
C THR A 70 -12.26 -2.38 0.76
N ILE A 71 -13.57 -2.52 0.95
CA ILE A 71 -14.46 -3.17 -0.03
C ILE A 71 -14.81 -2.16 -1.11
N ASN A 72 -14.61 -2.54 -2.37
CA ASN A 72 -14.83 -1.66 -3.51
C ASN A 72 -16.33 -1.43 -3.80
N LEU A 73 -16.62 -0.38 -4.58
CA LEU A 73 -17.98 -0.01 -4.94
C LEU A 73 -18.69 -1.10 -5.77
N ALA A 74 -17.96 -1.76 -6.68
CA ALA A 74 -18.48 -2.83 -7.53
C ALA A 74 -19.12 -3.98 -6.76
N SER A 75 -18.75 -4.18 -5.49
CA SER A 75 -19.34 -5.20 -4.61
C SER A 75 -20.79 -4.89 -4.20
N THR A 76 -21.23 -3.64 -4.35
CA THR A 76 -22.57 -3.19 -3.94
C THR A 76 -23.38 -2.63 -5.11
N VAL A 77 -22.72 -2.06 -6.11
CA VAL A 77 -23.35 -1.43 -7.27
C VAL A 77 -22.78 -2.04 -8.54
N PRO A 78 -23.61 -2.57 -9.46
CA PRO A 78 -23.13 -3.06 -10.75
C PRO A 78 -22.49 -1.94 -11.57
N LEU A 79 -21.25 -2.16 -12.04
CA LEU A 79 -20.45 -1.16 -12.78
C LEU A 79 -20.17 -1.55 -14.23
N GLU A 80 -20.83 -2.57 -14.77
CA GLU A 80 -20.51 -3.17 -16.09
C GLU A 80 -20.62 -2.16 -17.24
N THR A 81 -21.48 -1.14 -17.09
CA THR A 81 -21.69 -0.07 -18.08
C THR A 81 -20.98 1.24 -17.71
N LEU A 82 -20.24 1.26 -16.60
CA LEU A 82 -19.64 2.44 -15.98
C LEU A 82 -18.11 2.30 -15.88
N HIS A 83 -17.43 2.10 -17.01
CA HIS A 83 -15.98 1.84 -17.04
C HIS A 83 -15.13 2.97 -16.43
N TYR A 84 -15.54 4.23 -16.59
CA TYR A 84 -14.84 5.34 -15.93
C TYR A 84 -14.97 5.30 -14.40
N VAL A 85 -16.01 4.66 -13.86
CA VAL A 85 -16.18 4.49 -12.42
C VAL A 85 -15.37 3.30 -11.93
N SER A 86 -15.39 2.17 -12.67
CA SER A 86 -14.67 0.95 -12.31
C SER A 86 -13.16 1.18 -12.16
N ASP A 87 -12.60 2.06 -12.99
CA ASP A 87 -11.16 2.32 -13.06
C ASP A 87 -10.73 3.55 -12.24
N SER A 88 -11.66 4.12 -11.46
CA SER A 88 -11.42 5.34 -10.67
C SER A 88 -11.25 5.05 -9.18
N VAL A 89 -10.79 6.06 -8.45
CA VAL A 89 -10.75 6.03 -6.98
C VAL A 89 -12.11 5.76 -6.31
N LEU A 90 -13.23 5.93 -7.03
CA LEU A 90 -14.56 5.57 -6.51
C LEU A 90 -14.70 4.05 -6.29
N ASN A 91 -13.95 3.25 -7.04
CA ASN A 91 -13.93 1.79 -6.92
C ASN A 91 -12.67 1.29 -6.18
N TYR A 92 -12.05 2.14 -5.36
CA TYR A 92 -10.88 1.80 -4.57
C TYR A 92 -11.18 0.64 -3.60
N GLY A 93 -10.27 -0.34 -3.55
CA GLY A 93 -10.37 -1.49 -2.66
C GLY A 93 -10.35 -2.83 -3.40
N LEU A 94 -10.67 -3.89 -2.66
CA LEU A 94 -10.87 -5.24 -3.19
C LEU A 94 -12.37 -5.56 -3.31
N PRO A 95 -12.77 -6.46 -4.22
CA PRO A 95 -14.13 -6.97 -4.23
C PRO A 95 -14.44 -7.75 -2.95
N ASP A 96 -15.73 -7.89 -2.63
CA ASP A 96 -16.17 -8.72 -1.52
C ASP A 96 -15.91 -10.20 -1.81
N ILE A 97 -14.83 -10.67 -1.20
CA ILE A 97 -14.27 -12.02 -1.27
C ILE A 97 -15.00 -13.02 -0.37
N THR A 98 -15.89 -12.59 0.52
CA THR A 98 -16.61 -13.47 1.46
C THR A 98 -17.42 -14.52 0.69
N HIS A 99 -17.83 -14.20 -0.54
CA HIS A 99 -18.61 -15.05 -1.43
C HIS A 99 -17.77 -15.92 -2.39
N LEU A 100 -16.47 -15.68 -2.51
CA LEU A 100 -15.61 -16.26 -3.57
C LEU A 100 -14.87 -17.54 -3.16
N THR A 101 -15.07 -18.06 -1.96
CA THR A 101 -14.09 -18.97 -1.32
C THR A 101 -14.51 -20.43 -1.28
N SER A 102 -15.68 -20.78 -1.81
CA SER A 102 -16.19 -22.16 -1.80
C SER A 102 -15.58 -23.06 -2.89
N GLU A 103 -14.86 -22.52 -3.88
CA GLU A 103 -14.34 -23.27 -5.03
C GLU A 103 -12.89 -22.86 -5.36
N GLU A 104 -12.06 -23.79 -5.88
CA GLU A 104 -10.68 -23.49 -6.31
C GLU A 104 -10.62 -22.33 -7.33
N ALA A 105 -11.62 -22.24 -8.21
CA ALA A 105 -11.77 -21.16 -9.20
C ALA A 105 -11.86 -19.77 -8.58
N GLY A 106 -12.43 -19.66 -7.36
CA GLY A 106 -12.55 -18.39 -6.67
C GLY A 106 -11.25 -17.92 -6.01
N VAL A 107 -10.30 -18.82 -5.75
CA VAL A 107 -8.98 -18.44 -5.22
C VAL A 107 -8.09 -17.82 -6.30
N ASP A 108 -8.13 -18.34 -7.53
CA ASP A 108 -7.44 -17.72 -8.66
C ASP A 108 -8.03 -16.34 -8.96
N ALA A 109 -9.35 -16.18 -8.83
CA ALA A 109 -9.99 -14.88 -8.96
C ALA A 109 -9.46 -13.88 -7.91
N ILE A 110 -9.28 -14.29 -6.65
CA ILE A 110 -8.71 -13.41 -5.61
C ILE A 110 -7.27 -12.98 -5.96
N ARG A 111 -6.45 -13.88 -6.50
CA ARG A 111 -5.10 -13.54 -6.98
C ARG A 111 -5.14 -12.44 -8.04
N ASP A 112 -5.99 -12.61 -9.05
CA ASP A 112 -6.08 -11.67 -10.17
C ASP A 112 -6.62 -10.30 -9.69
N GLN A 113 -7.56 -10.31 -8.73
CA GLN A 113 -8.07 -9.10 -8.10
C GLN A 113 -7.00 -8.37 -7.25
N LEU A 114 -6.14 -9.11 -6.54
CA LEU A 114 -4.99 -8.53 -5.84
C LEU A 114 -4.03 -7.84 -6.81
N VAL A 115 -3.65 -8.50 -7.90
CA VAL A 115 -2.76 -7.93 -8.92
C VAL A 115 -3.38 -6.66 -9.52
N HIS A 116 -4.67 -6.73 -9.86
CA HIS A 116 -5.40 -5.59 -10.43
C HIS A 116 -5.46 -4.39 -9.46
N ALA A 117 -5.83 -4.62 -8.20
CA ALA A 117 -5.92 -3.55 -7.20
C ALA A 117 -4.55 -2.91 -6.93
N LEU A 118 -3.50 -3.71 -6.78
CA LEU A 118 -2.14 -3.21 -6.54
C LEU A 118 -1.64 -2.37 -7.73
N SER A 119 -1.78 -2.88 -8.96
CA SER A 119 -1.34 -2.17 -10.16
C SER A 119 -2.13 -0.89 -10.45
N THR A 120 -3.41 -0.84 -10.05
CA THR A 120 -4.29 0.31 -10.30
C THR A 120 -4.15 1.40 -9.24
N TYR A 121 -4.09 1.02 -7.96
CA TYR A 121 -4.22 1.95 -6.84
C TYR A 121 -2.92 2.23 -6.08
N GLU A 122 -1.86 1.45 -6.30
CA GLU A 122 -0.56 1.68 -5.67
C GLU A 122 0.53 2.00 -6.72
N PRO A 123 0.61 3.26 -7.20
CA PRO A 123 1.49 3.65 -8.30
C PRO A 123 2.99 3.58 -7.97
N ARG A 124 3.36 3.38 -6.69
CA ARG A 124 4.78 3.16 -6.33
C ARG A 124 5.21 1.73 -6.64
N ILE A 125 4.29 0.78 -6.79
CA ILE A 125 4.62 -0.60 -7.18
C ILE A 125 4.75 -0.64 -8.72
N ILE A 126 5.82 -1.27 -9.20
CA ILE A 126 6.02 -1.50 -10.63
C ILE A 126 5.14 -2.68 -11.04
N ALA A 127 4.06 -2.41 -11.79
CA ALA A 127 3.02 -3.39 -12.11
C ALA A 127 3.56 -4.70 -12.71
N ASP A 128 4.52 -4.62 -13.63
CA ASP A 128 5.11 -5.78 -14.31
C ASP A 128 5.98 -6.68 -13.40
N THR A 129 6.26 -6.23 -12.18
CA THR A 129 7.06 -6.99 -11.19
C THR A 129 6.20 -7.70 -10.14
N ILE A 130 4.87 -7.52 -10.18
CA ILE A 130 3.97 -8.11 -9.19
C ILE A 130 3.85 -9.62 -9.44
N HIS A 131 4.30 -10.40 -8.46
CA HIS A 131 4.14 -11.84 -8.40
C HIS A 131 3.36 -12.21 -7.13
N VAL A 132 2.29 -12.99 -7.30
CA VAL A 132 1.41 -13.42 -6.22
C VAL A 132 1.39 -14.94 -6.17
N ASP A 133 2.00 -15.50 -5.14
CA ASP A 133 2.04 -16.93 -4.88
C ASP A 133 1.05 -17.31 -3.78
N LYS A 134 0.25 -18.34 -4.05
CA LYS A 134 -0.66 -18.92 -3.06
C LYS A 134 0.11 -19.85 -2.14
N GLU A 135 0.09 -19.59 -0.84
CA GLU A 135 0.57 -20.53 0.17
C GLU A 135 -0.64 -21.32 0.70
N VAL A 136 -0.83 -22.55 0.22
CA VAL A 136 -1.89 -23.43 0.72
C VAL A 136 -1.50 -23.92 2.10
N ARG A 137 -2.03 -23.29 3.16
CA ARG A 137 -2.04 -23.84 4.51
C ARG A 137 -3.43 -24.37 4.82
N THR A 138 -3.72 -25.60 4.37
CA THR A 138 -4.99 -26.27 4.71
C THR A 138 -4.91 -26.74 6.15
N ASN A 139 -5.34 -25.90 7.09
CA ASN A 139 -5.85 -26.39 8.36
C ASN A 139 -7.37 -26.37 8.22
N GLU A 140 -8.01 -27.54 8.17
CA GLU A 140 -9.46 -27.71 7.91
C GLU A 140 -10.38 -26.94 8.87
N ILE A 141 -9.81 -26.33 9.92
CA ILE A 141 -10.50 -25.60 10.98
C ILE A 141 -10.49 -24.07 10.74
N ASP A 142 -9.45 -23.53 10.10
CA ASP A 142 -9.31 -22.08 9.85
C ASP A 142 -9.43 -21.82 8.35
N GLN A 143 -10.56 -21.25 7.93
CA GLN A 143 -10.78 -20.80 6.55
C GLN A 143 -9.91 -19.56 6.25
N ARG A 144 -8.59 -19.73 6.22
CA ARG A 144 -7.61 -18.68 5.99
C ARG A 144 -6.84 -18.98 4.70
N VAL A 145 -6.80 -18.03 3.78
CA VAL A 145 -6.00 -18.14 2.55
C VAL A 145 -4.84 -17.16 2.64
N GLN A 146 -3.63 -17.65 2.44
CA GLN A 146 -2.43 -16.82 2.52
C GLN A 146 -1.83 -16.63 1.13
N PHE A 147 -1.55 -15.37 0.78
CA PHE A 147 -0.85 -14.99 -0.43
C PHE A 147 0.48 -14.33 -0.07
N THR A 148 1.55 -14.80 -0.69
CA THR A 148 2.85 -14.12 -0.66
C THR A 148 2.94 -13.26 -1.92
N VAL A 149 3.09 -11.95 -1.73
CA VAL A 149 3.24 -10.99 -2.82
C VAL A 149 4.67 -10.51 -2.84
N SER A 150 5.32 -10.56 -4.01
CA SER A 150 6.63 -9.99 -4.25
C SER A 150 6.58 -9.02 -5.43
N CYS A 151 7.25 -7.88 -5.29
CA CYS A 151 7.28 -6.83 -6.31
C CYS A 151 8.46 -5.87 -6.08
N GLU A 152 8.67 -4.95 -7.02
CA GLU A 152 9.59 -3.84 -6.89
C GLU A 152 8.82 -2.52 -6.70
N MET A 153 9.29 -1.71 -5.76
CA MET A 153 8.82 -0.36 -5.52
C MET A 153 9.71 0.64 -6.27
N ALA A 154 9.12 1.41 -7.17
CA ALA A 154 9.77 2.45 -7.95
C ALA A 154 10.40 3.50 -7.03
N CYS A 155 11.73 3.56 -7.01
CA CYS A 155 12.47 4.41 -6.10
C CYS A 155 13.68 5.05 -6.81
N THR A 156 14.00 6.29 -6.45
CA THR A 156 15.23 6.95 -6.90
C THR A 156 16.24 6.97 -5.76
N PRO A 157 17.49 6.49 -5.93
CA PRO A 157 18.16 6.20 -7.21
C PRO A 157 18.03 4.77 -7.74
N VAL A 158 17.51 3.82 -6.95
CA VAL A 158 17.35 2.41 -7.35
C VAL A 158 16.05 1.90 -6.76
N ASP A 159 15.37 1.01 -7.48
CA ASP A 159 14.14 0.37 -7.04
C ASP A 159 14.38 -0.55 -5.83
N VAL A 160 13.36 -0.69 -5.00
CA VAL A 160 13.43 -1.41 -3.73
C VAL A 160 12.57 -2.68 -3.83
N PRO A 161 13.14 -3.88 -3.61
CA PRO A 161 12.34 -5.09 -3.55
C PRO A 161 11.45 -5.08 -2.30
N VAL A 162 10.20 -5.50 -2.48
CA VAL A 162 9.16 -5.52 -1.47
C VAL A 162 8.50 -6.90 -1.50
N THR A 163 8.43 -7.55 -0.33
CA THR A 163 7.70 -8.81 -0.17
C THR A 163 6.82 -8.71 1.06
N PHE A 164 5.53 -8.99 0.90
CA PHE A 164 4.58 -8.99 2.01
C PHE A 164 3.67 -10.21 1.93
N VAL A 165 3.01 -10.52 3.06
CA VAL A 165 2.06 -11.62 3.16
C VAL A 165 0.67 -11.02 3.42
N ALA A 166 -0.27 -11.31 2.53
CA ALA A 166 -1.68 -11.02 2.71
C ALA A 166 -2.39 -12.29 3.19
N GLU A 167 -2.94 -12.26 4.40
CA GLU A 167 -3.76 -13.33 4.94
C GLU A 167 -5.23 -12.93 4.87
N LEU A 168 -6.03 -13.84 4.35
CA LEU A 168 -7.41 -13.62 4.05
C LEU A 168 -8.29 -14.51 4.92
N GLU A 169 -9.09 -13.90 5.78
CA GLU A 169 -10.05 -14.63 6.58
C GLU A 169 -11.38 -14.73 5.82
N VAL A 170 -11.63 -15.93 5.30
CA VAL A 170 -12.76 -16.24 4.41
C VAL A 170 -14.11 -16.03 5.10
N SER A 171 -14.22 -16.38 6.37
CA SER A 171 -15.47 -16.33 7.13
C SER A 171 -15.99 -14.89 7.36
N SER A 172 -15.09 -13.90 7.31
CA SER A 172 -15.41 -12.50 7.63
C SER A 172 -15.06 -11.51 6.53
N GLY A 173 -14.44 -11.97 5.43
CA GLY A 173 -13.93 -11.10 4.36
C GLY A 173 -12.78 -10.19 4.79
N LYS A 174 -12.22 -10.37 6.00
CA LYS A 174 -11.17 -9.52 6.54
C LYS A 174 -9.82 -9.88 5.93
N VAL A 175 -9.08 -8.85 5.47
CA VAL A 175 -7.75 -9.01 4.89
C VAL A 175 -6.71 -8.51 5.89
N ASN A 176 -6.08 -9.45 6.60
CA ASN A 176 -4.97 -9.12 7.47
C ASN A 176 -3.66 -9.13 6.68
N VAL A 177 -3.04 -7.98 6.49
CA VAL A 177 -1.66 -7.91 5.99
C VAL A 177 -0.73 -8.29 7.15
N MET A 178 -0.46 -9.58 7.26
CA MET A 178 0.23 -10.19 8.42
C MET A 178 1.71 -9.87 8.49
N ARG A 179 2.34 -9.53 7.36
CA ARG A 179 3.77 -9.23 7.31
C ARG A 179 4.04 -7.97 6.49
N LEU A 180 4.39 -6.89 7.20
CA LEU A 180 4.87 -5.65 6.61
C LEU A 180 6.15 -5.94 5.81
N PRO A 181 6.37 -5.27 4.67
CA PRO A 181 7.49 -5.58 3.79
C PRO A 181 8.84 -5.46 4.50
N THR A 182 9.57 -6.57 4.55
CA THR A 182 10.97 -6.64 4.99
C THR A 182 11.92 -6.10 3.94
#